data_AF-A0A1G7I6D0-F1
#
_entry.id   AF-A0A1G7I6D0-F1
#
_cell.length_a   1.000
_cell.length_b   1.000
_cell.length_c   1.000
_cell.angle_alpha   90.00
_cell.angle_beta   90.00
_cell.angle_gamma   90.00
#
_symmetry.space_group_name_H-M   'P 1'
#
loop_
_entity.id
_entity.type
_entity.pdbx_description
1 polymer ?
#
loop_
_entity_poly.entity_id
_entity_poly.type
_entity_poly.pdbx_seq_one_letter_code
_entity_poly.pdbx_strand_id
1 'polypeptide(L)'
;MSNYLISISQNQALKDGTIHDPNSKLKVKAFDLLKSRFKPRKGEVRFFVTAGTETMAFETLGYNKHRQLLILQMISSYCIYLGLIEAQIHSTLPLAFN
;
A
#
# COMPACT_ATOMS: atom_id res chain seq x y z
N MET A 1 -9.31 10.67 -13.36
CA MET A 1 -8.39 10.35 -12.25
C MET A 1 -9.20 10.33 -10.97
N SER A 2 -9.14 9.26 -10.19
CA SER A 2 -9.80 9.21 -8.89
C SER A 2 -9.05 10.10 -7.89
N ASN A 3 -9.76 10.92 -7.13
CA ASN A 3 -9.16 11.80 -6.13
C ASN A 3 -8.97 11.02 -4.82
N TYR A 4 -7.83 10.35 -4.67
CA TYR A 4 -7.45 9.70 -3.43
C TYR A 4 -6.84 10.71 -2.46
N LEU A 5 -7.19 10.58 -1.18
CA LEU A 5 -6.56 11.35 -0.11
C LEU A 5 -5.39 10.53 0.44
N ILE A 6 -4.19 11.07 0.37
CA ILE A 6 -2.98 10.45 0.93
C ILE A 6 -2.64 11.17 2.23
N SER A 7 -2.63 10.43 3.33
CA SER A 7 -2.21 10.90 4.64
C SER A 7 -0.90 10.24 5.03
N ILE A 8 0.11 11.03 5.35
CA ILE A 8 1.44 10.59 5.77
C ILE A 8 1.79 11.31 7.08
N SER A 9 2.30 10.55 8.04
CA SER A 9 2.73 11.10 9.32
C SER A 9 4.02 11.91 9.15
N GLN A 10 4.06 13.12 9.73
CA GLN A 10 5.25 14.01 9.67
C GLN A 10 6.50 13.39 10.34
N ASN A 11 6.31 12.42 11.24
CA ASN A 11 7.38 11.83 12.06
C ASN A 11 7.78 10.40 11.63
N GLN A 12 7.22 9.87 10.55
CA GLN A 12 7.52 8.53 10.07
C GLN A 12 8.16 8.59 8.68
N ALA A 13 8.87 7.51 8.31
CA ALA A 13 9.35 7.37 6.94
C ALA A 13 8.17 7.51 5.96
N LEU A 14 8.41 8.04 4.76
CA LEU A 14 7.43 8.26 3.68
C LEU A 14 6.58 7.01 3.30
N LYS A 15 6.89 5.85 3.91
CA LYS A 15 6.35 4.52 3.66
C LYS A 15 5.37 4.02 4.74
N ASP A 16 4.96 4.88 5.69
CA ASP A 16 3.89 4.59 6.68
C ASP A 16 2.70 5.56 6.49
N GLY A 17 2.13 5.54 5.29
CA GLY A 17 0.99 6.37 4.90
C GLY A 17 -0.32 5.59 4.80
N THR A 18 -1.44 6.31 4.71
CA THR A 18 -2.76 5.73 4.41
C THR A 18 -3.38 6.44 3.21
N ILE A 19 -3.87 5.66 2.27
CA ILE A 19 -4.60 6.09 1.08
C ILE A 19 -6.09 5.89 1.36
N HIS A 20 -6.89 6.91 1.14
CA HIS A 20 -8.34 6.87 1.35
C HIS A 20 -9.10 7.23 0.07
N ASP A 21 -10.02 6.35 -0.33
CA ASP A 21 -11.03 6.65 -1.33
C ASP A 21 -12.36 7.03 -0.62
N PRO A 22 -12.75 8.31 -0.61
CA PRO A 22 -13.94 8.77 0.09
C PRO A 22 -15.23 8.16 -0.48
N ASN A 23 -15.24 7.79 -1.76
CA ASN A 23 -16.44 7.29 -2.43
C ASN A 23 -16.77 5.85 -2.00
N SER A 24 -15.78 4.97 -1.96
CA SER A 24 -15.97 3.58 -1.51
C SER A 24 -15.76 3.39 -0.01
N LYS A 25 -15.24 4.40 0.69
CA LYS A 25 -14.76 4.34 2.07
C LYS A 25 -13.58 3.37 2.26
N LEU A 26 -12.98 2.90 1.17
CA LEU A 26 -11.81 2.04 1.20
C LEU A 26 -10.60 2.80 1.73
N LYS A 27 -9.88 2.16 2.64
CA LYS A 27 -8.59 2.61 3.15
C LYS A 27 -7.55 1.54 2.87
N VAL A 28 -6.39 1.97 2.39
CA VAL A 28 -5.22 1.12 2.20
C VAL A 28 -4.06 1.75 2.94
N LYS A 29 -3.44 1.02 3.86
CA LYS A 29 -2.29 1.47 4.63
C LYS A 29 -1.01 0.89 4.03
N ALA A 30 0.00 1.75 3.85
CA ALA A 30 1.35 1.37 3.50
C ALA A 30 2.16 1.08 4.78
N PHE A 31 3.07 0.12 4.69
CA PHE A 31 3.97 -0.27 5.77
C PHE A 31 5.38 -0.44 5.22
N ASP A 32 6.34 0.17 5.92
CA ASP A 32 7.77 -0.07 5.71
C ASP A 32 8.14 -1.45 6.30
N LEU A 33 8.44 -2.41 5.44
CA LEU A 33 8.79 -3.78 5.86
C LEU A 33 10.15 -3.88 6.53
N LEU A 34 11.04 -2.90 6.34
CA LEU A 34 12.37 -2.87 6.94
C LEU A 34 12.33 -2.32 8.38
N LYS A 35 11.38 -1.45 8.68
CA LYS A 35 11.29 -0.77 9.99
C LYS A 35 10.17 -1.29 10.90
N SER A 36 9.08 -1.79 10.32
CA SER A 36 7.92 -2.25 11.06
C SER A 36 7.75 -3.75 10.89
N ARG A 37 7.51 -4.47 12.00
CA ARG A 37 7.01 -5.86 11.93
C ARG A 37 5.59 -5.80 11.39
N PHE A 38 5.46 -5.79 10.07
CA PHE A 38 4.17 -5.91 9.40
C PHE A 38 3.46 -7.17 9.92
N LYS A 39 2.34 -6.97 10.61
CA LYS A 39 1.49 -8.05 11.14
C LYS A 39 0.18 -8.03 10.37
N PRO A 40 0.02 -8.93 9.40
CA PRO A 40 -1.23 -9.08 8.66
C PRO A 40 -2.44 -9.22 9.58
N ARG A 41 -3.51 -8.46 9.29
CA ARG A 41 -4.80 -8.63 9.94
C ARG A 41 -5.66 -9.64 9.20
N LYS A 42 -6.40 -10.44 9.98
CA LYS A 42 -7.31 -11.45 9.44
C LYS A 42 -8.42 -10.78 8.63
N GLY A 43 -8.63 -11.28 7.41
CA GLY A 43 -9.69 -10.80 6.51
C GLY A 43 -9.31 -9.60 5.63
N GLU A 44 -8.14 -9.00 5.84
CA GLU A 44 -7.66 -7.90 5.00
C GLU A 44 -6.93 -8.40 3.76
N VAL A 45 -7.06 -7.63 2.67
CA VAL A 45 -6.34 -7.87 1.41
C VAL A 45 -4.97 -7.21 1.50
N ARG A 46 -3.96 -7.92 1.01
CA ARG A 46 -2.56 -7.50 1.07
C ARG A 46 -1.91 -7.48 -0.30
N PHE A 47 -1.03 -6.52 -0.48
CA PHE A 47 -0.14 -6.40 -1.63
C PHE A 47 1.25 -6.01 -1.16
N PHE A 48 2.23 -6.26 -2.00
CA PHE A 48 3.62 -5.90 -1.77
C PHE A 48 4.11 -5.10 -2.95
N VAL A 49 4.97 -4.11 -2.71
CA VAL A 49 5.57 -3.30 -3.76
C VAL A 49 7.07 -3.39 -3.67
N THR A 50 7.71 -3.55 -4.82
CA THR A 50 9.17 -3.49 -4.97
C THR A 50 9.55 -2.40 -5.96
N ALA A 51 10.52 -1.55 -5.63
CA ALA A 51 11.07 -0.52 -6.50
C ALA A 51 12.57 -0.34 -6.20
N GLY A 52 13.45 -0.96 -7.00
CA GLY A 52 14.88 -0.97 -6.71
C GLY A 52 15.18 -1.64 -5.36
N THR A 53 15.75 -0.88 -4.42
CA THR A 53 16.05 -1.35 -3.06
C THR A 53 14.87 -1.17 -2.08
N GLU A 54 13.73 -0.66 -2.57
CA GLU A 54 12.58 -0.34 -1.74
C GLU A 54 11.53 -1.43 -1.76
N THR A 55 11.10 -1.84 -0.57
CA THR A 55 10.02 -2.81 -0.39
C THR A 55 8.99 -2.29 0.61
N MET A 56 7.73 -2.32 0.22
CA MET A 56 6.60 -1.90 1.06
C MET A 56 5.52 -2.98 1.08
N ALA A 57 4.82 -3.10 2.19
CA ALA A 57 3.57 -3.83 2.25
C ALA A 57 2.39 -2.86 2.23
N PHE A 58 1.29 -3.28 1.63
CA PHE A 58 0.03 -2.58 1.63
C PHE A 58 -1.05 -3.50 2.18
N GLU A 59 -1.91 -2.98 3.05
CA GLU A 59 -3.03 -3.73 3.61
C GLU A 59 -4.28 -2.86 3.64
N THR A 60 -5.44 -3.45 3.34
CA THR A 60 -6.72 -2.77 3.52
C THR A 60 -7.04 -2.55 5.01
N LEU A 61 -7.90 -1.56 5.32
CA LEU A 61 -8.39 -1.33 6.68
C LEU A 61 -9.91 -1.57 6.75
N GLY A 62 -10.34 -2.71 7.28
CA GLY A 62 -11.74 -3.07 7.48
C GLY A 62 -12.49 -3.38 6.19
N TYR A 63 -11.80 -3.86 5.15
CA TYR A 63 -12.39 -3.97 3.82
C TYR A 63 -12.87 -5.38 3.50
N ASN A 64 -14.17 -5.53 3.23
CA ASN A 64 -14.82 -6.82 3.03
C ASN A 64 -15.33 -7.06 1.58
N LYS A 65 -14.99 -6.19 0.62
CA LYS A 65 -15.48 -6.28 -0.76
C LYS A 65 -14.38 -6.73 -1.74
N HIS A 66 -14.74 -7.45 -2.79
CA HIS A 66 -13.79 -7.82 -3.85
C HIS A 66 -13.63 -6.70 -4.91
N ARG A 67 -12.89 -5.62 -4.59
CA ARG A 67 -12.50 -4.60 -5.59
C ARG A 67 -10.99 -4.53 -5.78
N GLN A 68 -10.41 -5.63 -6.23
CA GLN A 68 -8.96 -5.77 -6.41
C GLN A 68 -8.39 -4.66 -7.31
N LEU A 69 -9.08 -4.32 -8.40
CA LEU A 69 -8.67 -3.25 -9.31
C LEU A 69 -8.56 -1.88 -8.62
N LEU A 70 -9.51 -1.55 -7.74
CA LEU A 70 -9.49 -0.28 -7.00
C LEU A 70 -8.30 -0.23 -6.04
N ILE A 71 -8.02 -1.33 -5.34
CA ILE A 71 -6.87 -1.43 -4.44
C ILE A 71 -5.56 -1.21 -5.23
N LEU A 72 -5.42 -1.88 -6.38
CA LEU A 72 -4.25 -1.72 -7.25
C LEU A 72 -4.09 -0.28 -7.73
N GLN A 73 -5.17 0.37 -8.18
CA GLN A 73 -5.13 1.78 -8.59
C GLN A 73 -4.73 2.74 -7.46
N MET A 74 -5.21 2.49 -6.24
CA MET A 74 -4.82 3.26 -5.05
C MET A 74 -3.32 3.09 -4.77
N ILE A 75 -2.82 1.85 -4.79
CA ILE A 75 -1.39 1.55 -4.58
C ILE A 75 -0.52 2.21 -5.65
N SER A 76 -0.89 2.09 -6.94
CA SER A 76 -0.18 2.74 -8.04
C SER A 76 -0.12 4.26 -7.86
N SER A 77 -1.23 4.88 -7.45
CA SER A 77 -1.27 6.34 -7.21
C SER A 77 -0.34 6.76 -6.07
N TYR A 78 -0.25 5.95 -5.02
CA TYR A 78 0.69 6.18 -3.91
C TYR A 78 2.15 6.01 -4.34
N CYS A 79 2.46 5.03 -5.18
CA CYS A 79 3.80 4.84 -5.73
C CYS A 79 4.22 6.05 -6.59
N ILE A 80 3.32 6.55 -7.44
CA ILE A 80 3.54 7.77 -8.24
C ILE A 80 3.77 8.97 -7.32
N TYR A 81 2.96 9.14 -6.27
CA TYR A 81 3.14 10.21 -5.29
C TYR A 81 4.53 10.19 -4.63
N LEU A 82 5.06 8.99 -4.37
CA LEU A 82 6.41 8.80 -3.83
C LEU A 82 7.54 8.87 -4.88
N GLY A 83 7.22 9.06 -6.16
CA GLY A 83 8.22 9.06 -7.25
C GLY A 83 8.74 7.67 -7.64
N LEU A 84 8.07 6.59 -7.23
CA LEU A 84 8.46 5.20 -7.50
C LEU A 84 7.88 4.72 -8.83
N ILE A 85 8.39 5.25 -9.93
CA ILE A 85 7.83 5.04 -11.28
C ILE A 85 7.99 3.59 -11.77
N GLU A 86 9.06 2.91 -11.37
CA GLU A 86 9.36 1.52 -11.76
C GLU A 86 8.81 0.49 -10.75
N ALA A 87 7.89 0.90 -9.88
CA ALA A 87 7.32 0.04 -8.85
C ALA A 87 6.55 -1.14 -9.46
N GLN A 88 6.82 -2.34 -8.94
CA GLN A 88 6.07 -3.56 -9.26
C GLN A 88 5.19 -3.94 -8.09
N ILE A 89 3.92 -4.28 -8.37
CA ILE A 89 2.93 -4.68 -7.36
C ILE A 89 2.74 -6.20 -7.40
N HIS A 90 2.86 -6.84 -6.24
CA HIS A 90 2.78 -8.28 -6.06
C HIS A 90 1.63 -8.64 -5.11
N SER A 91 0.88 -9.69 -5.43
CA SER A 91 -0.19 -10.22 -4.55
C SER A 91 0.35 -11.11 -3.44
N THR A 92 1.60 -11.56 -3.55
CA THR A 92 2.33 -12.38 -2.58
C THR A 92 3.67 -11.74 -2.26
N LEU A 93 4.25 -12.09 -1.10
CA LEU A 93 5.56 -11.58 -0.72
C LEU A 93 6.61 -12.14 -1.71
N PRO A 94 7.40 -11.28 -2.40
CA PRO A 94 8.40 -11.76 -3.35
C PRO A 94 9.51 -12.55 -2.65
N LEU A 95 9.94 -13.66 -3.25
CA LEU A 95 10.95 -14.59 -2.69
C LEU A 95 12.36 -13.99 -2.56
N ALA A 96 12.64 -12.85 -3.19
CA ALA A 96 13.96 -12.24 -3.22
C ALA A 96 14.39 -11.54 -1.91
N PHE A 97 13.64 -11.68 -0.81
CA PHE A 97 13.81 -10.89 0.42
C PHE A 97 13.91 -11.75 1.71
N ASN A 98 14.46 -12.96 1.63
CA ASN A 98 14.89 -13.72 2.81
C ASN A 98 16.38 -13.48 3.12
#